data_AF-A0A0F9ATH0-F1
#
_entry.id   AF-A0A0F9ATH0-F1
#
_cell.length_a   1.000
_cell.length_b   1.000
_cell.length_c   1.000
_cell.angle_alpha   90.00
_cell.angle_beta   90.00
_cell.angle_gamma   90.00
#
_symmetry.space_group_name_H-M   'P 1'
#
loop_
_entity.id
_entity.type
_entity.pdbx_description
1 polymer ?
#
loop_
_entity_poly.entity_id
_entity_poly.type
_entity_poly.pdbx_seq_one_letter_code
_entity_poly.pdbx_strand_id
1 'polypeptide(L)' 'MIDIPVVDTHLHIWNPGNLRYPWLDDIPKLNHPYLPADYSKTTAGLSIEKMVFVQCECDG' A
#
# COMPACT_ATOMS: atom_id res chain seq x y z
N MET A 1 4.05 13.90 -22.75
CA MET A 1 3.03 13.77 -21.70
C MET A 1 3.33 14.85 -20.68
N ILE A 2 2.32 15.54 -20.13
CA ILE A 2 2.58 16.52 -19.07
C ILE A 2 2.88 15.73 -17.80
N ASP A 3 4.07 15.95 -17.25
CA ASP A 3 4.50 15.35 -15.99
C ASP A 3 3.96 16.20 -14.83
N ILE A 4 2.75 15.88 -14.38
CA ILE A 4 2.12 16.55 -13.24
C ILE A 4 2.46 15.74 -11.98
N PRO A 5 3.16 16.32 -10.99
CA PRO A 5 3.39 15.66 -9.72
C PRO A 5 2.07 15.26 -9.04
N VAL A 6 1.99 14.01 -8.60
CA VAL A 6 0.84 13.43 -7.92
C VAL A 6 1.18 13.15 -6.47
N VAL A 7 0.26 13.49 -5.58
CA VAL A 7 0.27 13.02 -4.19
C VAL A 7 -0.81 11.96 -4.04
N ASP A 8 -0.41 10.73 -3.69
CA ASP A 8 -1.34 9.70 -3.27
C ASP A 8 -1.76 9.97 -1.82
N THR A 9 -2.97 10.50 -1.64
CA THR A 9 -3.45 10.92 -0.32
C THR A 9 -3.95 9.76 0.54
N HIS A 10 -4.05 8.54 0.02
CA HIS A 10 -4.62 7.41 0.74
C HIS A 10 -4.02 6.08 0.26
N LEU A 11 -2.92 5.66 0.88
CA LEU A 11 -2.26 4.40 0.61
C LEU A 11 -2.35 3.44 1.81
N HIS A 12 -2.74 2.20 1.53
CA HIS A 12 -2.58 1.08 2.47
C HIS A 12 -1.45 0.16 2.00
N ILE A 13 -0.53 -0.15 2.92
CA ILE A 13 0.54 -1.14 2.75
C ILE A 13 0.63 -1.95 4.04
N TRP A 14 0.85 -3.25 3.93
CA TRP A 14 0.87 -4.15 5.07
C TRP A 14 1.76 -5.37 4.83
N ASN A 15 2.18 -6.02 5.91
CA ASN A 15 2.89 -7.29 5.86
C ASN A 15 2.31 -8.25 6.90
N PRO A 16 1.50 -9.26 6.48
CA PRO A 16 0.90 -10.23 7.40
C PRO A 16 1.92 -11.11 8.12
N GLY A 17 3.17 -11.15 7.63
CA GLY A 17 4.29 -11.83 8.31
C GLY A 17 4.90 -11.03 9.47
N ASN A 18 4.61 -9.73 9.57
CA ASN A 18 5.13 -8.86 10.63
C ASN A 18 4.06 -8.45 11.64
N LEU A 19 2.86 -8.14 11.16
CA LEU A 19 1.72 -7.72 11.97
C LEU A 19 0.51 -8.58 11.60
N ARG A 20 -0.37 -8.81 12.57
CA ARG A 20 -1.61 -9.55 12.37
C ARG A 20 -2.73 -8.60 11.94
N TYR A 21 -3.49 -8.98 10.93
CA TYR A 21 -4.64 -8.22 10.41
C TYR A 21 -5.85 -9.17 10.30
N PRO A 22 -6.76 -9.23 11.29
CA PRO A 22 -7.83 -10.22 11.29
C PRO A 22 -8.72 -10.18 10.05
N TRP A 23 -8.98 -8.99 9.54
CA TRP A 23 -9.83 -8.80 8.36
C TRP A 23 -9.25 -9.42 7.08
N LEU A 24 -7.95 -9.76 7.03
CA LEU A 24 -7.34 -10.42 5.88
C LEU A 24 -7.67 -11.92 5.78
N ASP A 25 -8.12 -12.57 6.86
CA ASP A 25 -8.46 -14.00 6.83
C ASP A 25 -9.58 -14.31 5.86
N ASP A 26 -10.57 -13.41 5.81
CA ASP A 26 -11.74 -13.55 4.96
C ASP A 26 -11.44 -13.16 3.51
N ILE A 27 -10.25 -12.61 3.22
CA ILE A 27 -9.87 -12.10 1.89
C ILE A 27 -8.51 -12.66 1.45
N PRO A 28 -8.42 -13.95 1.05
CA PRO A 28 -7.16 -14.59 0.67
C PRO A 28 -6.38 -13.86 -0.43
N LYS A 29 -7.08 -13.16 -1.32
CA LYS A 29 -6.47 -12.34 -2.38
C LYS A 29 -5.63 -11.18 -1.84
N LEU A 30 -5.99 -10.65 -0.67
CA LEU A 30 -5.28 -9.53 -0.02
C LEU A 30 -4.35 -10.00 1.08
N ASN A 31 -4.45 -11.27 1.50
CA ASN A 31 -3.68 -11.87 2.58
C ASN A 31 -2.25 -12.24 2.16
N HIS A 32 -1.52 -11.25 1.68
CA HIS A 32 -0.10 -11.33 1.37
C HIS A 32 0.55 -9.95 1.56
N PRO A 33 1.88 -9.86 1.58
CA PRO A 33 2.56 -8.58 1.71
C PRO A 33 2.26 -7.64 0.54
N TYR A 34 2.01 -6.37 0.85
CA TYR A 34 2.01 -5.25 -0.08
C TYR A 34 2.97 -4.19 0.48
N LEU A 35 4.14 -4.06 -0.15
CA LEU A 35 5.25 -3.29 0.39
C LEU A 35 5.47 -1.98 -0.42
N PRO A 36 6.22 -1.00 0.14
CA PRO A 36 6.59 0.21 -0.60
C PRO A 36 7.29 -0.06 -1.95
N ALA A 37 8.03 -1.18 -2.04
CA ALA A 37 8.69 -1.61 -3.26
C ALA A 37 7.69 -2.05 -4.34
N ASP A 38 6.61 -2.71 -3.95
CA ASP A 38 5.53 -3.11 -4.86
C ASP A 38 4.80 -1.88 -5.38
N TYR A 39 4.48 -0.93 -4.49
CA TYR A 39 3.90 0.36 -4.87
C TYR A 39 4.77 1.06 -5.92
N SER A 40 6.05 1.25 -5.64
CA SER A 40 7.01 1.90 -6.55
C SER A 40 7.09 1.23 -7.92
N LYS A 41 7.04 -0.10 -7.96
CA LYS A 41 7.04 -0.87 -9.20
C LYS A 41 5.74 -0.71 -9.99
N THR A 42 4.60 -0.70 -9.30
CA THR A 42 3.28 -0.60 -9.94
C THR A 42 2.95 0.81 -10.42
N THR A 43 3.51 1.84 -9.78
CA THR A 43 3.35 3.24 -10.19
C THR A 43 4.48 3.72 -11.11
N ALA A 44 5.31 2.82 -11.63
CA ALA A 44 6.41 3.18 -12.52
C ALA A 44 5.88 3.94 -13.75
N GLY A 45 6.45 5.12 -14.01
CA GLY A 45 6.01 6.02 -15.08
C GLY A 45 4.97 7.06 -14.66
N LEU A 46 4.48 7.01 -13.42
CA LEU A 46 3.74 8.10 -12.78
C LEU A 46 4.69 8.97 -11.96
N SER A 47 4.48 10.28 -11.95
CA SER A 47 5.25 11.23 -11.14
C SER A 47 4.66 11.31 -9.73
N ILE A 48 4.74 10.20 -8.99
CA ILE A 48 4.34 10.19 -7.58
C ILE A 48 5.39 10.96 -6.77
N GLU A 49 5.01 12.12 -6.25
CA GLU A 49 5.89 12.96 -5.42
C GLU A 49 5.85 12.51 -3.96
N LYS A 50 4.66 12.20 -3.44
CA LYS A 50 4.40 11.86 -2.04
C LYS A 50 3.27 10.85 -1.93
N MET A 51 3.26 10.14 -0.79
CA MET A 51 2.17 9.25 -0.39
C MET A 51 1.82 9.49 1.07
N VAL A 52 0.56 9.30 1.43
CA VAL A 52 0.07 9.30 2.81
C VAL A 52 -0.37 7.88 3.16
N PHE A 53 0.37 7.26 4.07
CA PHE A 53 -0.01 5.96 4.63
C PHE A 53 -1.22 6.12 5.56
N VAL A 54 -2.21 5.26 5.36
CA VAL A 54 -3.38 5.13 6.23
C VAL A 54 -3.29 3.78 6.95
N GLN A 55 -3.52 3.82 8.26
CA GLN A 55 -3.52 2.63 9.13
C GLN A 55 -4.41 1.51 8.55
N CYS A 56 -4.03 0.26 8.79
CA CYS A 56 -4.60 -0.92 8.12
C CYS A 56 -5.34 -1.87 9.07
N GLU A 57 -5.77 -1.41 10.26
CA GLU A 57 -6.49 -2.20 11.27
C GLU A 57 -5.74 -3.50 11.64
N CYS A 58 -4.45 -3.37 12.02
CA CYS A 58 -3.74 -4.49 12.63
C CYS A 58 -4.20 -4.71 14.06
N ASP A 59 -4.01 -5.92 14.56
CA ASP A 59 -4.10 -6.21 15.99
C ASP A 59 -3.02 -5.44 16.76
N GLY A 60 -3.32 -5.14 18.03
CA GLY A 60 -2.44 -4.46 18.99
C GLY A 60 -1.81 -5.43 19.98
#